data_AF-A0A2M9WIQ7-F1
#
_entry.id   AF-A0A2M9WIQ7-F1
#
_cell.length_a   1.000
_cell.length_b   1.000
_cell.length_c   1.000
_cell.angle_alpha   90.00
_cell.angle_beta   90.00
_cell.angle_gamma   90.00
#
_symmetry.space_group_name_H-M   'P 1'
#
loop_
_entity.id
_entity.type
_entity.pdbx_description
1 polymer ?
#
loop_
_entity_poly.entity_id
_entity_poly.type
_entity_poly.pdbx_seq_one_letter_code
_entity_poly.pdbx_strand_id
1 'polypeptide(L)' 'MPKKTWSDKDLAYIERVAGKVPVPVMAAAINKSVSAVTGKAHSLGLKLKVPAIILNKYWPDYAHKDRTDEAS' A
#
# COMPACT_ATOMS: atom_id res chain seq x y z
N MET A 1 14.31 15.26 19.05
CA MET A 1 13.70 15.58 17.74
C MET A 1 12.95 14.34 17.26
N PRO A 2 11.62 14.34 17.12
CA PRO A 2 10.95 13.23 16.43
C PRO A 2 11.51 13.19 14.99
N LYS A 3 12.16 12.08 14.62
CA LYS A 3 12.69 11.91 13.26
C LYS A 3 11.50 12.00 12.31
N LYS A 4 11.49 12.98 11.40
CA LYS A 4 10.51 13.08 10.32
C LYS A 4 10.68 11.82 9.46
N THR A 5 9.88 10.79 9.74
CA THR A 5 10.02 9.45 9.16
C THR A 5 9.57 9.39 7.71
N TRP A 6 8.86 10.41 7.23
CA TRP A 6 8.28 10.49 5.90
C TRP A 6 8.92 11.63 5.12
N SER A 7 9.49 11.29 3.95
CA SER A 7 9.94 12.29 2.99
C SER A 7 8.80 12.68 2.05
N ASP A 8 8.90 13.86 1.43
CA ASP A 8 7.89 14.31 0.46
C ASP A 8 7.82 13.36 -0.76
N LYS A 9 8.95 12.70 -1.09
CA LYS A 9 9.01 11.67 -2.13
C LYS A 9 8.19 10.43 -1.77
N ASP A 10 8.21 10.01 -0.50
CA ASP A 10 7.43 8.86 -0.04
C ASP A 10 5.93 9.17 -0.10
N LEU A 11 5.54 10.38 0.29
CA LEU A 11 4.15 10.83 0.24
C LEU A 11 3.64 10.90 -1.20
N ALA A 12 4.40 11.56 -2.08
CA ALA A 12 4.08 11.64 -3.50
C ALA A 12 3.99 10.25 -4.16
N TYR A 13 4.86 9.32 -3.76
CA TYR A 13 4.80 7.94 -4.23
C TYR A 13 3.50 7.26 -3.80
N ILE A 14 3.15 7.32 -2.51
CA ILE A 14 1.92 6.72 -1.97
C ILE A 14 0.69 7.27 -2.68
N GLU A 15 0.58 8.60 -2.83
CA GLU A 15 -0.55 9.25 -3.51
C GLU A 15 -0.68 8.80 -4.97
N ARG A 16 0.44 8.66 -5.68
CA ARG A 16 0.43 8.25 -7.10
C ARG A 16 -0.07 6.82 -7.31
N VAL A 17 0.28 5.94 -6.39
CA VAL A 17 0.12 4.48 -6.55
C VAL A 17 -0.99 3.88 -5.70
N ALA A 18 -1.56 4.63 -4.75
CA ALA A 18 -2.70 4.20 -3.95
C ALA A 18 -3.85 3.74 -4.84
N GLY A 19 -4.43 2.58 -4.51
CA GLY A 19 -5.52 1.96 -5.27
C GLY A 19 -5.09 1.33 -6.61
N LYS A 20 -3.80 1.40 -6.98
CA LYS A 20 -3.25 0.75 -8.17
C LYS A 20 -2.25 -0.34 -7.81
N VAL A 21 -1.44 -0.12 -6.78
CA VAL A 21 -0.36 -1.03 -6.37
C VAL A 21 -0.70 -1.63 -4.99
N PRO A 22 -0.48 -2.94 -4.78
CA PRO A 22 -0.70 -3.56 -3.48
C PRO A 22 0.15 -2.92 -2.38
N VAL A 23 -0.41 -2.78 -1.18
CA VAL A 23 0.29 -2.20 -0.02
C VAL A 23 1.64 -2.86 0.28
N PRO A 24 1.79 -4.20 0.21
CA PRO A 24 3.08 -4.85 0.44
C PRO A 24 4.17 -4.40 -0.56
N VAL A 25 3.79 -4.19 -1.83
CA VAL A 25 4.70 -3.72 -2.88
C VAL A 25 5.05 -2.25 -2.66
N MET A 26 4.07 -1.43 -2.26
CA MET A 26 4.32 -0.03 -1.90
C MET A 26 5.32 0.06 -0.74
N ALA A 27 5.10 -0.72 0.32
CA ALA A 27 5.93 -0.76 1.51
C ALA A 27 7.38 -1.14 1.20
N ALA A 28 7.57 -2.17 0.36
CA ALA A 28 8.90 -2.57 -0.10
C ALA A 28 9.59 -1.45 -0.90
N ALA A 29 8.87 -0.73 -1.76
CA ALA A 29 9.43 0.30 -2.62
C ALA A 29 9.98 1.52 -1.85
N ILE A 30 9.36 1.89 -0.72
CA ILE A 30 9.78 3.02 0.13
C ILE A 30 10.47 2.60 1.43
N ASN A 31 10.83 1.31 1.54
CA ASN A 31 11.46 0.72 2.71
C ASN A 31 10.72 1.05 4.04
N LYS A 32 9.40 0.85 4.02
CA LYS A 32 8.52 0.99 5.20
C LYS A 32 7.82 -0.33 5.48
N SER A 33 7.31 -0.48 6.71
CA SER A 33 6.42 -1.61 7.01
C SER A 33 5.04 -1.39 6.39
N VAL A 34 4.36 -2.50 6.07
CA VAL A 34 2.98 -2.47 5.54
C VAL A 34 2.07 -1.67 6.47
N SER A 35 2.13 -1.92 7.79
CA SER A 35 1.31 -1.21 8.77
C SER A 35 1.58 0.30 8.79
N ALA A 36 2.83 0.74 8.61
CA ALA A 36 3.18 2.16 8.53
C ALA A 36 2.59 2.82 7.28
N VAL A 37 2.65 2.14 6.12
CA VAL A 37 2.05 2.62 4.88
C VAL A 37 0.52 2.66 4.99
N THR A 38 -0.09 1.63 5.56
CA THR A 38 -1.54 1.58 5.80
C THR A 38 -2.00 2.73 6.67
N GLY A 39 -1.40 2.90 7.85
CA GLY A 39 -1.73 4.00 8.76
C GLY A 39 -1.52 5.37 8.11
N LYS A 40 -0.45 5.52 7.32
CA LYS A 40 -0.18 6.77 6.62
C LYS A 40 -1.21 7.05 5.53
N ALA A 41 -1.55 6.07 4.70
CA ALA A 41 -2.57 6.23 3.66
C ALA A 41 -3.95 6.56 4.25
N HIS A 42 -4.32 5.92 5.36
CA HIS A 42 -5.54 6.27 6.10
C HIS A 42 -5.51 7.72 6.60
N SER A 43 -4.38 8.19 7.14
CA SER A 43 -4.25 9.60 7.55
C SER A 43 -4.35 10.60 6.39
N LEU A 44 -4.05 10.15 5.16
CA LEU A 44 -4.17 10.93 3.92
C LEU A 44 -5.55 10.76 3.25
N GLY A 45 -6.43 9.93 3.79
CA GLY A 45 -7.75 9.64 3.20
C GLY A 45 -7.69 8.80 1.92
N LEU A 46 -6.58 8.09 1.67
CA LEU A 46 -6.37 7.33 0.45
C LEU A 46 -6.94 5.91 0.56
N LYS A 47 -7.59 5.44 -0.50
CA LYS A 47 -8.06 4.05 -0.60
C LYS A 47 -6.93 3.17 -1.10
N LEU A 48 -6.52 2.20 -0.27
CA LEU A 48 -5.45 1.26 -0.61
C LEU A 48 -5.94 0.00 -1.35
N LYS A 49 -7.25 -0.20 -1.43
CA LYS A 49 -7.84 -1.36 -2.11
C LYS A 49 -7.62 -1.28 -3.61
N VAL A 50 -6.84 -2.22 -4.14
CA VAL A 50 -6.62 -2.35 -5.58
C VAL A 50 -7.75 -3.20 -6.18
N PRO A 51 -8.38 -2.78 -7.28
CA PRO A 51 -9.38 -3.59 -7.97
C PRO A 51 -8.82 -4.94 -8.43
N ALA A 52 -9.61 -6.01 -8.30
CA ALA A 52 -9.21 -7.38 -8.67
C ALA A 52 -8.76 -7.52 -10.13
N ILE A 53 -9.30 -6.70 -11.04
CA ILE A 53 -8.89 -6.66 -12.45
C ILE A 53 -7.42 -6.21 -12.59
N ILE A 54 -7.01 -5.20 -11.80
CA ILE A 54 -5.65 -4.69 -11.80
C ILE A 54 -4.71 -5.68 -11.12
N LEU A 55 -5.15 -6.29 -10.01
CA LEU A 55 -4.40 -7.36 -9.34
C LEU A 55 -4.15 -8.52 -10.29
N ASN A 56 -5.17 -9.11 -10.91
CA ASN A 56 -4.99 -10.23 -11.84
C ASN A 56 -4.09 -9.90 -13.05
N LYS A 57 -4.10 -8.65 -13.52
CA LYS A 57 -3.35 -8.25 -14.71
C LYS A 57 -1.86 -7.99 -14.45
N TYR A 58 -1.53 -7.35 -13.33
CA TYR A 58 -0.16 -6.88 -13.06
C TYR A 58 0.46 -7.50 -11.80
N TRP A 59 -0.35 -8.02 -10.88
CA TRP A 59 0.06 -8.62 -9.62
C TRP A 59 -0.72 -9.92 -9.33
N PRO A 60 -0.65 -10.94 -10.22
CA PRO A 60 -1.44 -12.16 -10.08
C PRO A 60 -1.17 -12.88 -8.75
N ASP A 61 0.07 -12.86 -8.26
CA ASP A 61 0.46 -13.46 -6.96
C ASP A 61 -0.26 -12.83 -5.75
N TYR A 62 -0.67 -11.56 -5.87
CA TYR A 62 -1.40 -10.85 -4.82
C TYR A 62 -2.91 -11.01 -4.96
N ALA A 63 -3.42 -11.27 -6.16
CA ALA A 63 -4.86 -11.45 -6.40
C ALA A 63 -5.44 -12.67 -5.68
N HIS A 64 -4.62 -13.69 -5.43
CA HIS A 64 -5.02 -14.92 -4.73
C HIS A 64 -4.93 -14.82 -3.20
N LYS A 65 -4.26 -13.79 -2.65
CA LYS A 65 -4.04 -13.63 -1.20
C LYS A 65 -5.15 -12.88 -0.47
N ASP A 66 -5.89 -12.00 -1.17
CA ASP A 66 -7.00 -11.22 -0.59
C ASP A 66 -8.21 -12.07 -0.14
N ARG A 67 -8.19 -13.40 -0.38
CA ARG A 67 -9.23 -14.33 0.12
C ARG A 67 -8.93 -14.91 1.52
N THR A 68 -7.76 -14.69 2.11
CA THR A 68 -7.33 -15.40 3.34
C THR A 68 -7.13 -14.54 4.59
N ASP A 69 -7.50 -13.27 4.58
CA ASP A 69 -7.37 -12.38 5.77
C ASP A 69 -8.69 -12.12 6.52
N GLU A 70 -9.66 -13.04 6.40
CA GLU A 70 -10.88 -13.08 7.24
C GLU A 70 -10.95 -14.41 8.01
N ALA A 71 -9.92 -14.68 8.81
CA ALA A 71 -9.95 -15.73 9.83
C ALA A 71 -9.04 -15.34 11.00
N SER A 72 -9.57 -14.50 11.90
CA SER A 72 -9.12 -14.40 13.30
C SER A 72 -10.29 -13.96 14.16
#